data_AF-A0AAV5W417-F1
#
_entry.id   AF-A0AAV5W417-F1
#
_cell.length_a   1.000
_cell.length_b   1.000
_cell.length_c   1.000
_cell.angle_alpha   90.00
_cell.angle_beta   90.00
_cell.angle_gamma   90.00
#
_symmetry.space_group_name_H-M   'P 1'
#
loop_
_entity.id
_entity.type
_entity.pdbx_description
1 polymer ?
#
loop_
_entity_poly.entity_id
_entity_poly.type
_entity_poly.pdbx_seq_one_letter_code
_entity_poly.pdbx_strand_id
1 'polypeptide(L)'
;MQNVEWVPLVNEMFGEGKKLDKFRIDNHYTPEYFSSDCIKQFKENLPFLGKRICFKVACNPAEEELSTTVINDHVIRVRDSRGRNLTIQHSSRAEENF
;
A
#
# COMPACT_ATOMS: atom_id res chain seq x y z
N MET A 1 -7.98 9.61 -14.86
CA MET A 1 -9.03 8.85 -14.16
C MET A 1 -8.86 9.21 -12.69
N GLN A 2 -9.58 10.23 -12.24
CA GLN A 2 -9.33 10.91 -10.97
C GLN A 2 -10.06 10.18 -9.84
N ASN A 3 -9.34 9.90 -8.74
CA ASN A 3 -9.85 9.51 -7.43
C ASN A 3 -10.94 8.44 -7.41
N VAL A 4 -10.59 7.20 -7.82
CA VAL A 4 -11.27 6.07 -7.19
C VAL A 4 -10.97 6.15 -5.70
N GLU A 5 -12.00 6.09 -4.86
CA GLU A 5 -11.90 5.96 -3.40
C GLU A 5 -11.25 4.59 -3.08
N TRP A 6 -9.94 4.50 -3.28
CA TRP A 6 -9.21 3.24 -3.19
C TRP A 6 -9.18 2.69 -1.76
N VAL A 7 -9.24 3.56 -0.76
CA VAL A 7 -9.19 3.15 0.65
C VAL A 7 -10.43 2.32 1.02
N PRO A 8 -11.68 2.80 0.80
CA PRO A 8 -12.86 1.96 0.99
C PRO A 8 -12.83 0.65 0.20
N LEU A 9 -12.38 0.69 -1.06
CA LEU A 9 -12.38 -0.46 -1.95
C LEU A 9 -11.37 -1.53 -1.51
N VAL A 10 -10.17 -1.12 -1.12
CA VAL A 10 -9.14 -2.03 -0.62
C VAL A 10 -9.52 -2.56 0.78
N ASN A 11 -10.13 -1.74 1.63
CA ASN A 11 -10.69 -2.21 2.90
C ASN A 11 -11.80 -3.24 2.67
N GLU A 12 -12.66 -3.05 1.68
CA GLU A 12 -13.67 -4.04 1.31
C GLU A 12 -13.04 -5.33 0.77
N MET A 13 -11.97 -5.23 -0.04
CA MET A 13 -11.27 -6.39 -0.58
C MET A 13 -10.61 -7.26 0.50
N PHE A 14 -10.03 -6.62 1.52
CA PHE A 14 -9.32 -7.29 2.62
C PHE A 14 -10.17 -7.54 3.87
N GLY A 15 -11.41 -7.02 3.90
CA GLY A 15 -12.30 -7.07 5.05
C GLY A 15 -12.72 -8.47 5.50
N GLU A 16 -13.46 -8.51 6.60
CA GLU A 16 -13.90 -9.74 7.25
C GLU A 16 -14.71 -10.65 6.30
N GLY A 17 -14.39 -11.95 6.29
CA GLY A 17 -15.02 -12.93 5.40
C GLY A 17 -14.50 -12.96 3.95
N LYS A 18 -13.55 -12.09 3.58
CA LYS A 18 -12.96 -12.07 2.23
C LYS A 18 -11.70 -12.95 2.14
N LYS A 19 -11.50 -13.59 0.98
CA LYS A 19 -10.38 -14.51 0.71
C LYS A 19 -9.12 -13.84 0.15
N LEU A 20 -9.14 -12.52 -0.08
CA LEU A 20 -7.99 -11.83 -0.65
C LEU A 20 -6.92 -11.62 0.44
N ASP A 21 -5.74 -12.19 0.23
CA ASP A 21 -4.60 -12.06 1.14
C ASP A 21 -3.45 -11.27 0.51
N LYS A 22 -3.44 -11.16 -0.83
CA LYS A 22 -2.41 -10.45 -1.59
C LYS A 22 -3.07 -9.61 -2.67
N PHE A 23 -2.63 -8.37 -2.78
CA PHE A 23 -3.04 -7.48 -3.85
C PHE A 23 -1.88 -6.57 -4.25
N ARG A 24 -1.68 -6.42 -5.56
CA ARG A 24 -0.64 -5.57 -6.11
C ARG A 24 -1.25 -4.72 -7.20
N ILE A 25 -1.04 -3.42 -7.10
CA ILE A 25 -1.39 -2.47 -8.14
C ILE A 25 -0.08 -2.04 -8.81
N ASP A 26 0.10 -2.52 -10.03
CA ASP A 26 1.15 -2.02 -10.94
C ASP A 26 0.52 -0.93 -11.81
N ASN A 27 0.55 0.32 -11.34
CA ASN A 27 0.15 1.47 -12.14
C ASN A 27 1.35 2.05 -12.90
N HIS A 28 1.13 2.43 -14.16
CA HIS A 28 2.09 3.24 -14.88
C HIS A 28 2.03 4.67 -14.34
N TYR A 29 3.22 5.18 -14.01
CA TYR A 29 3.46 6.46 -13.34
C TYR A 29 2.62 7.60 -13.91
N THR A 30 1.49 7.82 -13.27
CA THR A 30 0.66 9.01 -13.45
C THR A 30 0.41 9.48 -12.02
N PRO A 31 0.89 10.68 -11.64
CA PRO A 31 0.78 11.23 -10.28
C PRO A 31 -0.64 11.22 -9.70
N GLU A 32 -1.64 11.00 -10.55
CA GLU A 32 -3.05 11.11 -10.27
C GLU A 32 -3.72 9.80 -9.79
N TYR A 33 -3.03 8.65 -9.76
CA TYR A 33 -3.67 7.38 -9.36
C TYR A 33 -3.89 7.25 -7.85
N PHE A 34 -2.92 7.70 -7.04
CA PHE A 34 -2.99 7.69 -5.58
C PHE A 34 -2.57 9.05 -5.06
N SER A 35 -3.52 9.78 -4.48
CA SER A 35 -3.22 10.99 -3.73
C SER A 35 -2.46 10.66 -2.46
N SER A 36 -1.76 11.64 -1.92
CA SER A 36 -1.02 11.51 -0.67
C SER A 36 -1.93 11.22 0.52
N ASP A 37 -3.15 11.77 0.51
CA ASP A 37 -4.18 11.43 1.49
C ASP A 37 -4.58 9.95 1.42
N CYS A 38 -4.71 9.40 0.21
CA CYS A 38 -4.99 7.97 0.02
C CYS A 38 -3.85 7.10 0.55
N ILE A 39 -2.61 7.51 0.30
CA ILE A 39 -1.42 6.83 0.82
C ILE A 39 -1.37 6.86 2.35
N LYS A 40 -1.61 8.03 2.94
CA LYS A 40 -1.66 8.21 4.40
C LYS A 40 -2.71 7.28 5.01
N GLN A 41 -3.91 7.26 4.44
CA GLN A 41 -4.98 6.38 4.89
C GLN A 41 -4.62 4.89 4.77
N PHE A 42 -3.86 4.46 3.76
CA PHE A 42 -3.40 3.06 3.71
C PHE A 42 -2.42 2.73 4.84
N LYS A 43 -1.48 3.64 5.12
CA LYS A 43 -0.54 3.46 6.24
C LYS A 43 -1.26 3.40 7.58
N GLU A 44 -2.33 4.16 7.74
CA GLU A 44 -3.11 4.24 8.97
C GLU A 44 -4.12 3.10 9.13
N ASN A 45 -4.71 2.58 8.06
CA ASN A 45 -5.81 1.60 8.15
C ASN A 45 -5.37 0.15 7.94
N LEU A 46 -4.51 -0.12 6.95
CA LEU A 46 -4.14 -1.49 6.58
C LEU A 46 -3.52 -2.31 7.71
N PRO A 47 -2.66 -1.74 8.60
CA PRO A 47 -2.10 -2.50 9.70
C PRO A 47 -3.16 -3.04 10.68
N PHE A 48 -4.33 -2.41 10.73
CA PHE A 48 -5.35 -2.70 11.75
C PHE A 48 -6.50 -3.56 11.24
N LEU A 49 -6.43 -4.06 10.01
CA LEU A 49 -7.45 -4.97 9.44
C LEU A 49 -7.49 -6.36 10.10
N GLY A 50 -6.60 -6.63 11.07
CA GLY A 50 -6.57 -7.89 11.83
C GLY A 50 -6.25 -9.12 10.98
N LYS A 51 -5.75 -8.92 9.75
CA LYS A 51 -5.53 -9.95 8.75
C LYS A 51 -4.13 -9.85 8.16
N ARG A 52 -3.52 -11.00 7.93
CA ARG A 52 -2.23 -11.07 7.23
C ARG A 52 -2.40 -10.74 5.74
N ILE A 53 -2.03 -9.53 5.36
CA ILE A 53 -2.15 -9.03 4.00
C ILE A 53 -0.78 -8.66 3.40
N CYS A 54 -0.64 -8.83 2.09
CA CYS A 54 0.40 -8.19 1.30
C CYS A 54 -0.25 -7.19 0.34
N PHE A 55 0.10 -5.91 0.46
CA PHE A 55 -0.36 -4.85 -0.43
C PHE A 55 0.85 -4.08 -1.01
N LYS A 56 0.85 -3.81 -2.32
CA LYS A 56 1.88 -3.02 -2.97
C LYS A 56 1.28 -2.05 -3.98
N VAL A 57 1.71 -0.79 -3.91
CA VAL A 57 1.29 0.29 -4.80
C VAL A 57 2.44 1.25 -5.11
N ALA A 58 2.46 1.88 -6.29
CA ALA A 58 3.38 2.97 -6.57
C ALA A 58 2.77 4.33 -6.19
N CYS A 59 3.59 5.22 -5.64
CA CYS A 59 3.20 6.56 -5.19
C CYS A 59 4.16 7.65 -5.70
N ASN A 60 3.76 8.92 -5.52
CA ASN A 60 4.55 10.08 -5.89
C ASN A 60 5.77 10.24 -4.95
N PRO A 61 7.01 10.29 -5.47
CA PRO A 61 8.21 10.48 -4.66
C PRO A 61 8.33 11.84 -3.99
N ALA A 62 7.63 12.88 -4.49
CA ALA A 62 7.78 14.24 -3.94
C ALA A 62 7.26 14.39 -2.50
N GLU A 63 6.42 13.46 -2.04
CA GLU A 63 5.70 13.56 -0.77
C GLU A 63 6.03 12.41 0.20
N GLU A 64 6.98 11.56 -0.18
CA GLU A 64 7.25 10.31 0.52
C GLU A 64 8.77 10.10 0.70
N GLU A 65 9.19 9.76 1.91
CA GLU A 65 10.59 9.47 2.23
C GLU A 65 10.85 7.96 2.27
N LEU A 66 12.05 7.56 1.81
CA LEU A 66 12.51 6.18 1.92
C LEU A 66 12.55 5.76 3.39
N SER A 67 11.75 4.76 3.73
CA SER A 67 11.54 4.39 5.12
C SER A 67 11.11 2.93 5.24
N THR A 68 11.29 2.38 6.44
CA THR A 68 10.71 1.11 6.83
C THR A 68 10.20 1.23 8.26
N THR A 69 8.91 0.97 8.44
CA THR A 69 8.22 1.09 9.73
C THR A 69 7.48 -0.22 10.01
N VAL A 70 7.41 -0.61 11.29
CA VAL A 70 6.64 -1.77 11.73
C VAL A 70 5.49 -1.29 12.60
N ILE A 71 4.27 -1.65 12.22
CA ILE A 71 3.02 -1.29 12.93
C ILE A 71 2.14 -2.54 12.95
N ASN A 72 1.70 -2.97 14.15
CA ASN A 72 0.80 -4.12 14.34
C ASN A 72 1.22 -5.39 13.56
N ASP A 73 2.49 -5.78 13.67
CA ASP A 73 3.13 -6.88 12.92
C ASP A 73 3.18 -6.71 11.39
N HIS A 74 2.76 -5.57 10.85
CA HIS A 74 2.92 -5.22 9.45
C HIS A 74 4.17 -4.37 9.23
N VAL A 75 4.98 -4.77 8.25
CA VAL A 75 6.10 -4.00 7.75
C VAL A 75 5.62 -3.11 6.62
N ILE A 76 5.73 -1.80 6.81
CA ILE A 76 5.48 -0.77 5.79
C ILE A 76 6.83 -0.35 5.23
N ARG A 77 7.03 -0.52 3.92
CA ARG A 77 8.29 -0.15 3.25
C ARG A 77 7.99 0.87 2.17
N VAL A 78 8.66 2.01 2.25
CA VAL A 78 8.74 2.99 1.16
C VAL A 78 10.09 2.80 0.48
N ARG A 79 10.09 2.32 -0.76
CA ARG A 79 11.32 1.99 -1.51
C ARG A 79 11.31 2.61 -2.89
N ASP A 80 12.48 2.99 -3.37
CA ASP A 80 12.66 3.30 -4.78
C ASP A 80 12.50 2.03 -5.63
N SER A 81 11.62 2.12 -6.61
CA SER A 81 11.47 1.16 -7.67
C SER A 81 12.14 1.69 -8.94
N ARG A 82 13.31 1.11 -9.24
CA ARG A 82 14.06 1.34 -10.48
C ARG A 82 14.47 2.80 -10.74
N GLY A 83 14.72 3.59 -9.70
CA GLY A 83 15.40 4.89 -9.79
C GLY A 83 14.50 6.10 -10.01
N ARG A 84 13.17 5.94 -10.00
CA ARG A 84 12.23 7.01 -10.42
C ARG A 84 10.93 7.10 -9.61
N ASN A 85 10.55 6.03 -8.90
CA ASN A 85 9.22 5.93 -8.31
C ASN A 85 9.31 5.30 -6.92
N LEU A 86 8.50 5.76 -5.97
CA LEU A 86 8.38 5.09 -4.68
C LEU A 86 7.28 4.03 -4.71
N THR A 87 7.50 2.93 -3.99
CA THR A 87 6.48 1.93 -3.74
C THR A 87 6.26 1.78 -2.26
N ILE A 88 4.99 1.68 -1.89
CA ILE A 88 4.58 1.35 -0.53
C ILE A 88 4.18 -0.11 -0.53
N GLN A 89 4.90 -0.89 0.29
CA GLN A 89 4.61 -2.28 0.52
C GLN A 89 4.17 -2.45 1.97
N HIS A 90 2.99 -3.02 2.16
CA HIS A 90 2.48 -3.47 3.44
C HIS A 90 2.60 -5.00 3.48
N SER A 91 3.26 -5.56 4.50
CA SER A 91 3.33 -7.02 4.67
C SER A 91 3.45 -7.42 6.13
N SER A 92 2.53 -8.23 6.63
CA SER A 92 2.73 -8.97 7.89
C SER A 92 3.48 -10.29 7.69
N ARG A 93 3.96 -10.55 6.48
CA ARG A 93 4.73 -11.72 6.08
C ARG A 93 6.09 -11.20 5.63
N ALA A 94 6.99 -11.00 6.58
CA ALA A 94 8.22 -10.19 6.43
C ALA A 94 9.14 -10.60 5.26
N GLU A 95 8.96 -11.82 4.74
CA GLU A 95 9.80 -12.46 3.72
C GLU A 95 9.10 -12.72 2.38
N GLU A 96 7.82 -12.40 2.20
CA GLU A 96 7.17 -12.65 0.91
C GLU A 96 7.57 -11.61 -0.14
N ASN A 97 8.24 -12.10 -1.19
CA ASN A 97 8.44 -11.37 -2.43
C ASN A 97 7.13 -11.37 -3.24
N PHE A 98 6.80 -10.22 -3.82
CA PHE A 98 5.73 -10.06 -4.81
C PHE A 98 6.18 -10.46 -6.22
#